data_AF-A0A356TCU2-F1
#
_entry.id   AF-A0A356TCU2-F1
#
_cell.length_a   1.000
_cell.length_b   1.000
_cell.length_c   1.000
_cell.angle_alpha   90.00
_cell.angle_beta   90.00
_cell.angle_gamma   90.00
#
_symmetry.space_group_name_H-M   'P 1'
#
loop_
_entity.id
_entity.type
_entity.pdbx_description
1 polymer ?
#
loop_
_entity_poly.entity_id
_entity_poly.type
_entity_poly.pdbx_seq_one_letter_code
_entity_poly.pdbx_strand_id
1 'polypeptide(L)'
;GTDCGGDCALCPGGETCTSNDECLSGRCRGGECAASSCEDGRQNGSETDIDCGGDMCPQCAGGLSCLDRDDCVSGICAAAECTSPACNDRRQNQDETSVDCGGSICPACRDGLACNIDVDCENMRCISGGCVSCMDRVRNADETGVDCGGPTCGACVDGQTCVADADCLNGSCLDGLCVSCMDGELNQDETDIDCG
;
A
#
# COMPACT_ATOMS: atom_id res chain seq x y z
N GLY A 1 1.39 47.63 -12.26
CA GLY A 1 2.45 46.61 -12.14
C GLY A 1 2.93 46.67 -10.71
N THR A 2 2.97 45.54 -10.03
CA THR A 2 3.58 45.45 -8.70
C THR A 2 5.09 45.64 -8.89
N ASP A 3 5.68 46.55 -8.12
CA ASP A 3 7.12 46.83 -8.16
C ASP A 3 7.85 45.74 -7.35
N CYS A 4 8.72 44.97 -8.00
CA CYS A 4 9.52 43.91 -7.40
C CYS A 4 10.99 44.09 -7.81
N GLY A 5 11.93 43.58 -7.01
CA GLY A 5 13.38 43.76 -7.21
C GLY A 5 14.01 44.89 -6.38
N GLY A 6 15.32 44.79 -6.11
CA GLY A 6 16.08 45.73 -5.29
C GLY A 6 15.77 45.62 -3.78
N ASP A 7 15.35 46.73 -3.16
CA ASP A 7 14.93 46.76 -1.74
C ASP A 7 13.53 46.15 -1.51
N CYS A 8 12.83 45.76 -2.58
CA CYS A 8 11.51 45.11 -2.55
C CYS A 8 11.61 43.57 -2.56
N ALA A 9 10.46 42.88 -2.52
CA ALA A 9 10.42 41.43 -2.71
C ALA A 9 10.94 41.03 -4.10
N LEU A 10 11.54 39.84 -4.19
CA LEU A 10 12.07 39.30 -5.45
C LEU A 10 10.95 39.07 -6.47
N CYS A 11 11.26 39.29 -7.75
CA CYS A 11 10.30 39.12 -8.84
C CYS A 11 10.04 37.63 -9.15
N PRO A 12 8.77 37.18 -9.19
CA PRO A 12 8.42 35.78 -9.40
C PRO A 12 8.68 35.27 -10.82
N GLY A 13 8.71 36.13 -11.85
CA GLY A 13 9.02 35.77 -13.23
C GLY A 13 8.31 36.63 -14.28
N GLY A 14 9.04 36.99 -15.35
CA GLY A 14 8.56 37.81 -16.46
C GLY A 14 8.73 39.32 -16.26
N GLU A 15 9.12 39.77 -15.08
CA GLU A 15 9.43 41.17 -14.81
C GLU A 15 10.85 41.53 -15.25
N THR A 16 11.08 42.81 -15.55
CA THR A 16 12.40 43.30 -15.98
C THR A 16 13.41 43.23 -14.85
N CYS A 17 14.64 42.83 -15.15
CA CYS A 17 15.72 42.73 -14.18
C CYS A 17 17.06 43.24 -14.73
N THR A 18 17.95 43.66 -13.82
CA THR A 18 19.34 44.05 -14.13
C THR A 18 20.38 43.13 -13.49
N SER A 19 20.01 42.41 -12.43
CA SER A 19 20.83 41.41 -11.75
C SER A 19 20.01 40.14 -11.45
N ASN A 20 20.70 39.02 -11.31
CA ASN A 20 20.12 37.76 -10.82
C ASN A 20 19.49 37.89 -9.44
N ASP A 21 20.01 38.79 -8.60
CA ASP A 21 19.55 38.98 -7.22
C ASP A 21 18.20 39.71 -7.13
N GLU A 22 17.62 40.14 -8.25
CA GLU A 22 16.29 40.74 -8.31
C GLU A 22 15.18 39.71 -8.55
N CYS A 23 15.57 38.50 -9.00
CA CYS A 23 14.65 37.45 -9.41
C CYS A 23 14.51 36.37 -8.34
N LEU A 24 13.30 35.89 -8.11
CA LEU A 24 13.00 34.81 -7.17
C LEU A 24 13.73 33.51 -7.58
N SER A 25 13.74 33.21 -8.88
CA SER A 25 14.53 32.14 -9.50
C SER A 25 16.05 32.37 -9.47
N GLY A 26 16.49 33.58 -9.11
CA GLY A 26 17.90 33.94 -9.18
C GLY A 26 18.50 34.07 -10.57
N ARG A 27 17.66 34.13 -11.60
CA ARG A 27 18.11 34.11 -12.99
C ARG A 27 17.45 35.24 -13.78
N CYS A 28 18.25 36.25 -14.08
CA CYS A 28 17.92 37.33 -15.00
C CYS A 28 18.41 36.94 -16.40
N ARG A 29 17.50 36.64 -17.34
CA ARG A 29 17.84 36.21 -18.70
C ARG A 29 17.19 37.13 -19.72
N GLY A 30 18.01 37.78 -20.54
CA GLY A 30 17.50 38.70 -21.57
C GLY A 30 16.90 39.99 -21.00
N GLY A 31 17.24 40.35 -19.76
CA GLY A 31 16.66 41.49 -19.06
C GLY A 31 15.32 41.20 -18.40
N GLU A 32 14.88 39.93 -18.34
CA GLU A 32 13.66 39.50 -17.68
C GLU A 32 13.95 38.36 -16.68
N CYS A 33 13.25 38.35 -15.56
CA CYS A 33 13.35 37.30 -14.57
C CYS A 33 12.78 35.99 -15.12
N ALA A 34 13.53 34.91 -15.04
CA ALA A 34 12.97 33.58 -15.26
C ALA A 34 11.97 33.27 -14.14
N ALA A 35 10.89 32.55 -14.47
CA ALA A 35 9.99 32.01 -13.47
C ALA A 35 10.72 30.95 -12.60
N SER A 36 10.33 30.85 -11.34
CA SER A 36 10.73 29.74 -10.45
C SER A 36 10.33 28.39 -11.03
N SER A 37 11.17 27.38 -10.84
CA SER A 37 10.87 25.99 -11.22
C SER A 37 11.52 25.01 -10.28
N CYS A 38 10.89 23.84 -10.11
CA CYS A 38 11.34 22.72 -9.26
C CYS A 38 12.62 22.01 -9.73
N GLU A 39 13.46 22.67 -10.51
CA GLU A 39 14.73 22.16 -11.06
C GLU A 39 15.76 23.30 -11.24
N ASP A 40 15.55 24.44 -10.58
CA ASP A 40 16.40 25.64 -10.73
C ASP A 40 17.56 25.73 -9.72
N GLY A 41 17.62 24.80 -8.78
CA GLY A 41 18.69 24.66 -7.79
C GLY A 41 18.52 25.58 -6.59
N ARG A 42 17.34 26.17 -6.39
CA ARG A 42 17.08 27.09 -5.27
C ARG A 42 15.72 26.83 -4.66
N GLN A 43 15.70 26.74 -3.32
CA GLN A 43 14.45 26.74 -2.55
C GLN A 43 13.67 28.04 -2.76
N ASN A 44 12.67 28.03 -3.64
CA ASN A 44 11.88 29.20 -3.98
C ASN A 44 10.43 28.84 -4.39
N GLY A 45 9.60 29.85 -4.66
CA GLY A 45 8.21 29.60 -5.05
C GLY A 45 7.40 28.88 -3.95
N SER A 46 6.92 27.68 -4.24
CA SER A 46 6.15 26.83 -3.29
C SER A 46 6.98 25.73 -2.62
N GLU A 47 8.28 25.65 -2.90
CA GLU A 47 9.14 24.57 -2.43
C GLU A 47 9.35 24.59 -0.90
N THR A 48 9.41 23.40 -0.29
CA THR A 48 9.76 23.24 1.13
C THR A 48 11.22 22.89 1.36
N ASP A 49 11.91 22.37 0.35
CA ASP A 49 13.37 22.27 0.27
C ASP A 49 13.79 22.51 -1.20
N ILE A 50 15.09 22.61 -1.49
CA ILE A 50 15.61 22.93 -2.83
C ILE A 50 15.02 21.97 -3.88
N ASP A 51 14.29 22.53 -4.85
CA ASP A 51 13.71 21.82 -5.99
C ASP A 51 12.64 20.75 -5.62
N CYS A 52 12.08 20.79 -4.41
CA CYS A 52 11.06 19.82 -3.98
C CYS A 52 10.06 20.36 -2.93
N GLY A 53 8.94 19.64 -2.78
CA GLY A 53 7.91 19.91 -1.80
C GLY A 53 6.95 21.03 -2.19
N GLY A 54 5.89 21.20 -1.40
CA GLY A 54 4.74 22.02 -1.74
C GLY A 54 3.89 21.43 -2.86
N ASP A 55 2.76 22.07 -3.13
CA ASP A 55 1.71 21.53 -4.00
C ASP A 55 2.10 21.40 -5.49
N MET A 56 3.14 22.12 -5.93
CA MET A 56 3.51 22.26 -7.34
C MET A 56 4.79 21.52 -7.74
N CYS A 57 5.56 21.03 -6.78
CA CYS A 57 6.84 20.37 -7.03
C CYS A 57 6.81 18.88 -6.64
N PRO A 58 7.77 18.08 -7.14
CA PRO A 58 7.92 16.69 -6.72
C PRO A 58 8.15 16.61 -5.21
N GLN A 59 7.74 15.49 -4.61
CA GLN A 59 7.96 15.25 -3.19
C GLN A 59 9.46 15.13 -2.87
N CYS A 60 9.85 15.66 -1.72
CA CYS A 60 11.17 15.60 -1.16
C CYS A 60 11.53 14.20 -0.65
N ALA A 61 12.80 13.83 -0.87
CA ALA A 61 13.40 12.62 -0.29
C ALA A 61 13.58 12.75 1.23
N GLY A 62 13.89 11.62 1.88
CA GLY A 62 14.18 11.62 3.32
C GLY A 62 15.40 12.48 3.69
N GLY A 63 15.32 13.20 4.80
CA GLY A 63 16.34 14.13 5.30
C GLY A 63 16.18 15.58 4.80
N LEU A 64 15.20 15.84 3.93
CA LEU A 64 14.91 17.17 3.40
C LEU A 64 13.76 17.85 4.16
N SER A 65 13.70 19.17 4.07
CA SER A 65 12.75 20.03 4.78
C SER A 65 11.32 19.87 4.24
N CYS A 66 10.35 19.89 5.15
CA CYS A 66 8.92 19.78 4.82
C CYS A 66 8.05 20.61 5.76
N LEU A 67 6.84 20.93 5.30
CA LEU A 67 5.79 21.60 6.07
C LEU A 67 4.56 20.70 6.25
N ASP A 68 4.28 19.82 5.29
CA ASP A 68 3.20 18.84 5.31
C ASP A 68 3.70 17.46 4.89
N ARG A 69 2.92 16.42 5.19
CA ARG A 69 3.21 15.05 4.77
C ARG A 69 3.26 14.90 3.25
N ASP A 70 2.47 15.69 2.52
CA ASP A 70 2.39 15.60 1.07
C ASP A 70 3.67 16.12 0.39
N ASP A 71 4.53 16.83 1.13
CA ASP A 71 5.86 17.22 0.69
C ASP A 71 6.83 16.05 0.62
N CYS A 72 6.57 14.93 1.28
CA CYS A 72 7.55 13.86 1.47
C CYS A 72 7.20 12.61 0.67
N VAL A 73 8.20 11.99 0.02
CA VAL A 73 8.03 10.71 -0.67
C VAL A 73 7.53 9.60 0.27
N SER A 74 7.95 9.63 1.54
CA SER A 74 7.46 8.72 2.58
C SER A 74 6.01 8.98 3.00
N GLY A 75 5.47 10.15 2.67
CA GLY A 75 4.23 10.67 3.21
C GLY A 75 4.34 11.01 4.70
N ILE A 76 5.54 11.23 5.25
CA ILE A 76 5.78 11.53 6.66
C ILE A 76 6.72 12.74 6.78
N CYS A 77 6.15 13.86 7.22
CA CYS A 77 6.89 15.02 7.67
C CYS A 77 6.97 15.03 9.21
N ALA A 78 8.15 14.80 9.76
CA ALA A 78 8.37 14.72 11.21
C ALA A 78 9.45 15.71 11.62
N ALA A 79 9.13 16.58 12.59
CA ALA A 79 10.04 17.64 13.05
C ALA A 79 10.55 18.56 11.91
N ALA A 80 9.68 18.86 10.94
CA ALA A 80 9.96 19.65 9.74
C ALA A 80 10.99 19.01 8.77
N GLU A 81 11.21 17.71 8.90
CA GLU A 81 12.07 16.92 8.01
C GLU A 81 11.31 15.68 7.50
N CYS A 82 11.48 15.36 6.22
CA CYS A 82 10.94 14.15 5.63
C CYS A 82 11.68 12.93 6.18
N THR A 83 10.95 11.94 6.65
CA THR A 83 11.60 10.66 7.01
C THR A 83 11.86 9.85 5.74
N SER A 84 12.89 9.01 5.74
CA SER A 84 13.03 7.99 4.70
C SER A 84 11.87 6.98 4.81
N PRO A 85 11.28 6.54 3.69
CA PRO A 85 10.23 5.53 3.72
C PRO A 85 10.77 4.20 4.27
N ALA A 86 10.01 3.51 5.11
CA ALA A 86 10.41 2.26 5.73
C ALA A 86 9.23 1.30 5.93
N CYS A 87 9.50 0.00 5.88
CA CYS A 87 8.48 -1.06 5.99
C CYS A 87 7.78 -1.17 7.36
N ASN A 88 8.07 -0.27 8.30
CA ASN A 88 7.53 -0.31 9.67
C ASN A 88 7.22 1.09 10.20
N ASP A 89 6.85 1.99 9.29
CA ASP A 89 6.54 3.39 9.54
C ASP A 89 5.02 3.68 9.60
N ARG A 90 4.19 2.64 9.51
CA ARG A 90 2.71 2.68 9.53
C ARG A 90 2.12 3.47 8.37
N ARG A 91 2.83 3.57 7.26
CA ARG A 91 2.30 4.01 5.98
C ARG A 91 2.32 2.86 4.99
N GLN A 92 1.58 3.03 3.91
CA GLN A 92 1.74 2.21 2.73
C GLN A 92 2.56 3.03 1.73
N ASN A 93 3.86 2.77 1.66
CA ASN A 93 4.80 3.46 0.78
C ASN A 93 5.79 2.47 0.14
N GLN A 94 6.78 2.97 -0.61
CA GLN A 94 7.69 2.14 -1.40
C GLN A 94 6.93 1.19 -2.34
N ASP A 95 7.19 -0.12 -2.24
CA ASP A 95 6.55 -1.18 -2.99
C ASP A 95 5.58 -2.03 -2.13
N GLU A 96 5.18 -1.52 -0.96
CA GLU A 96 4.25 -2.19 -0.06
C GLU A 96 2.86 -2.39 -0.69
N THR A 97 2.36 -3.62 -0.61
CA THR A 97 1.00 -3.94 -1.06
C THR A 97 -0.04 -3.73 0.03
N SER A 98 0.38 -3.67 1.29
CA SER A 98 -0.40 -3.26 2.44
C SER A 98 0.51 -2.52 3.43
N VAL A 99 -0.05 -1.71 4.33
CA VAL A 99 0.72 -0.96 5.33
C VAL A 99 1.73 -1.87 6.04
N ASP A 100 3.01 -1.49 6.00
CA ASP A 100 4.14 -2.19 6.63
C ASP A 100 4.47 -3.60 6.07
N CYS A 101 3.96 -4.00 4.88
CA CYS A 101 4.23 -5.32 4.31
C CYS A 101 4.01 -5.45 2.79
N GLY A 102 4.53 -6.55 2.24
CA GLY A 102 4.40 -6.94 0.84
C GLY A 102 5.46 -6.30 -0.06
N GLY A 103 5.34 -6.51 -1.36
CA GLY A 103 6.35 -6.08 -2.30
C GLY A 103 7.62 -6.93 -2.22
N SER A 104 8.68 -6.40 -2.83
CA SER A 104 9.99 -7.03 -2.93
C SER A 104 10.95 -6.62 -1.81
N ILE A 105 10.73 -5.47 -1.19
CA ILE A 105 11.62 -4.89 -0.17
C ILE A 105 11.16 -5.25 1.25
N CYS A 106 9.85 -5.27 1.49
CA CYS A 106 9.28 -5.42 2.82
C CYS A 106 8.94 -6.88 3.17
N PRO A 107 8.75 -7.20 4.46
CA PRO A 107 8.30 -8.53 4.87
C PRO A 107 6.96 -8.88 4.24
N ALA A 108 6.74 -10.15 3.94
CA ALA A 108 5.48 -10.61 3.40
C ALA A 108 4.31 -10.32 4.37
N CYS A 109 3.16 -10.02 3.81
CA CYS A 109 1.93 -9.72 4.51
C CYS A 109 1.26 -10.96 5.09
N ARG A 110 0.65 -10.76 6.26
CA ARG A 110 -0.25 -11.74 6.89
C ARG A 110 -1.55 -11.85 6.11
N ASP A 111 -2.31 -12.89 6.45
CA ASP A 111 -3.61 -13.16 5.86
C ASP A 111 -4.61 -12.01 6.04
N GLY A 112 -5.47 -11.84 5.05
CA GLY A 112 -6.44 -10.76 4.95
C GLY A 112 -5.86 -9.40 4.54
N LEU A 113 -4.54 -9.25 4.46
CA LEU A 113 -3.91 -8.02 3.96
C LEU A 113 -3.80 -8.03 2.44
N ALA A 114 -3.69 -6.84 1.86
CA ALA A 114 -3.65 -6.67 0.42
C ALA A 114 -2.33 -7.14 -0.20
N CYS A 115 -2.40 -7.73 -1.39
CA CYS A 115 -1.29 -8.27 -2.16
C CYS A 115 -1.50 -8.04 -3.66
N ASN A 116 -0.42 -8.08 -4.43
CA ASN A 116 -0.45 -8.05 -5.90
C ASN A 116 0.05 -9.36 -6.52
N ILE A 117 1.00 -10.02 -5.86
CA ILE A 117 1.61 -11.27 -6.27
C ILE A 117 1.80 -12.20 -5.08
N ASP A 118 1.95 -13.50 -5.35
CA ASP A 118 2.05 -14.52 -4.32
C ASP A 118 3.13 -14.26 -3.26
N VAL A 119 4.30 -13.75 -3.68
CA VAL A 119 5.42 -13.45 -2.75
C VAL A 119 5.11 -12.34 -1.76
N ASP A 120 4.08 -11.52 -2.00
CA ASP A 120 3.64 -10.50 -1.05
C ASP A 120 3.01 -11.12 0.20
N CYS A 121 2.69 -12.41 0.21
CA CYS A 121 1.99 -13.09 1.30
C CYS A 121 2.89 -14.08 2.04
N GLU A 122 2.81 -14.14 3.38
CA GLU A 122 3.56 -15.10 4.20
C GLU A 122 3.31 -16.55 3.74
N ASN A 123 2.10 -16.82 3.26
CA ASN A 123 1.65 -18.12 2.75
C ASN A 123 1.86 -18.33 1.25
N MET A 124 2.52 -17.39 0.55
CA MET A 124 2.79 -17.44 -0.90
C MET A 124 1.54 -17.58 -1.77
N ARG A 125 0.40 -17.02 -1.32
CA ARG A 125 -0.88 -17.10 -2.03
C ARG A 125 -1.60 -15.77 -2.00
N CYS A 126 -1.58 -15.08 -3.14
CA CYS A 126 -2.31 -13.85 -3.36
C CYS A 126 -3.52 -14.12 -4.26
N ILE A 127 -4.72 -14.03 -3.69
CA ILE A 127 -5.96 -14.39 -4.40
C ILE A 127 -6.94 -13.24 -4.28
N SER A 128 -7.43 -12.77 -5.44
CA SER A 128 -8.33 -11.62 -5.53
C SER A 128 -7.79 -10.34 -4.85
N GLY A 129 -6.46 -10.19 -4.80
CA GLY A 129 -5.78 -9.07 -4.18
C GLY A 129 -5.66 -9.14 -2.65
N GLY A 130 -5.94 -10.29 -2.03
CA GLY A 130 -5.76 -10.54 -0.60
C GLY A 130 -4.88 -11.77 -0.33
N CYS A 131 -4.07 -11.69 0.73
CA CYS A 131 -3.34 -12.84 1.25
C CYS A 131 -4.31 -13.80 1.92
N VAL A 132 -4.22 -15.08 1.58
CA VAL A 132 -5.11 -16.12 2.07
C VAL A 132 -4.29 -17.27 2.63
N SER A 133 -4.63 -17.70 3.85
CA SER A 133 -4.18 -18.98 4.41
C SER A 133 -5.32 -19.98 4.34
N CYS A 134 -4.94 -21.25 4.20
CA CYS A 134 -5.84 -22.37 4.41
C CYS A 134 -5.40 -23.22 5.62
N MET A 135 -4.65 -22.63 6.57
CA MET A 135 -4.06 -23.32 7.73
C MET A 135 -3.81 -22.39 8.94
N ASP A 136 -4.48 -21.23 9.04
CA ASP A 136 -4.30 -20.23 10.10
C ASP A 136 -5.28 -20.35 11.29
N ARG A 137 -6.17 -21.34 11.24
CA ARG A 137 -7.21 -21.65 12.24
C ARG A 137 -8.28 -20.59 12.37
N VAL A 138 -8.45 -19.74 11.37
CA VAL A 138 -9.50 -18.73 11.30
C VAL A 138 -10.23 -18.88 9.98
N ARG A 139 -11.57 -18.97 10.02
CA ARG A 139 -12.38 -18.96 8.79
C ARG A 139 -12.27 -17.59 8.10
N ASN A 140 -11.46 -17.48 7.06
CA ASN A 140 -11.27 -16.23 6.31
C ASN A 140 -11.26 -16.45 4.78
N ALA A 141 -11.21 -15.35 4.02
CA ALA A 141 -11.28 -15.36 2.56
C ALA A 141 -12.47 -16.19 2.01
N ASP A 142 -12.20 -17.14 1.11
CA ASP A 142 -13.21 -17.99 0.47
C ASP A 142 -13.49 -19.28 1.27
N GLU A 143 -12.92 -19.44 2.47
CA GLU A 143 -13.10 -20.63 3.28
C GLU A 143 -14.54 -20.81 3.77
N THR A 144 -15.05 -22.03 3.61
CA THR A 144 -16.39 -22.40 4.09
C THR A 144 -16.33 -23.13 5.44
N GLY A 145 -15.17 -23.70 5.78
CA GLY A 145 -14.77 -24.12 7.11
C GLY A 145 -13.45 -23.51 7.54
N VAL A 146 -13.13 -23.55 8.84
CA VAL A 146 -11.83 -23.05 9.30
C VAL A 146 -10.71 -23.83 8.61
N ASP A 147 -9.84 -23.15 7.86
CA ASP A 147 -8.72 -23.75 7.11
C ASP A 147 -9.13 -24.62 5.92
N CYS A 148 -10.37 -24.54 5.44
CA CYS A 148 -10.87 -25.46 4.43
C CYS A 148 -12.11 -24.97 3.66
N GLY A 149 -12.38 -25.65 2.55
CA GLY A 149 -13.56 -25.45 1.73
C GLY A 149 -13.49 -24.21 0.83
N GLY A 150 -14.55 -24.02 0.05
CA GLY A 150 -14.60 -22.98 -0.98
C GLY A 150 -13.73 -23.29 -2.21
N PRO A 151 -13.71 -22.38 -3.19
CA PRO A 151 -12.97 -22.57 -4.46
C PRO A 151 -11.44 -22.57 -4.29
N THR A 152 -10.95 -22.06 -3.16
CA THR A 152 -9.55 -21.68 -2.99
C THR A 152 -8.78 -22.64 -2.07
N CYS A 153 -9.44 -23.20 -1.05
CA CYS A 153 -8.84 -24.11 -0.09
C CYS A 153 -9.20 -25.58 -0.36
N GLY A 154 -8.45 -26.50 0.24
CA GLY A 154 -8.78 -27.93 0.14
C GLY A 154 -10.11 -28.23 0.82
N ALA A 155 -10.81 -29.26 0.36
CA ALA A 155 -12.09 -29.64 0.95
C ALA A 155 -11.96 -30.00 2.45
N CYS A 156 -12.95 -29.56 3.23
CA CYS A 156 -13.11 -29.78 4.65
C CYS A 156 -13.33 -31.26 4.98
N VAL A 157 -12.78 -31.70 6.11
CA VAL A 157 -13.07 -33.02 6.69
C VAL A 157 -14.40 -33.00 7.46
N ASP A 158 -14.91 -34.17 7.83
CA ASP A 158 -16.15 -34.27 8.59
C ASP A 158 -16.11 -33.49 9.91
N GLY A 159 -17.26 -32.95 10.31
CA GLY A 159 -17.39 -32.11 11.48
C GLY A 159 -16.86 -30.68 11.33
N GLN A 160 -16.25 -30.33 10.19
CA GLN A 160 -15.96 -28.93 9.85
C GLN A 160 -17.15 -28.28 9.14
N THR A 161 -17.24 -26.95 9.23
CA THR A 161 -18.34 -26.22 8.62
C THR A 161 -18.18 -26.16 7.10
N CYS A 162 -19.29 -26.11 6.37
CA CYS A 162 -19.32 -26.02 4.91
C CYS A 162 -20.51 -25.15 4.46
N VAL A 163 -20.50 -24.76 3.19
CA VAL A 163 -21.62 -24.02 2.55
C VAL A 163 -22.17 -24.79 1.35
N ALA A 164 -21.35 -25.62 0.69
CA ALA A 164 -21.73 -26.48 -0.42
C ALA A 164 -21.10 -27.87 -0.28
N ASP A 165 -21.71 -28.86 -0.91
CA ASP A 165 -21.22 -30.25 -0.98
C ASP A 165 -19.77 -30.35 -1.48
N ALA A 166 -19.41 -29.53 -2.47
CA ALA A 166 -18.05 -29.47 -3.03
C ALA A 166 -16.99 -28.98 -2.02
N ASP A 167 -17.42 -28.37 -0.91
CA ASP A 167 -16.52 -27.96 0.16
C ASP A 167 -16.07 -29.12 1.03
N CYS A 168 -16.74 -30.28 0.97
CA CYS A 168 -16.47 -31.42 1.82
C CYS A 168 -15.68 -32.49 1.07
N LEU A 169 -14.71 -33.13 1.75
CA LEU A 169 -13.91 -34.21 1.18
C LEU A 169 -14.81 -35.36 0.67
N ASN A 170 -15.87 -35.63 1.43
CA ASN A 170 -16.89 -36.65 1.14
C ASN A 170 -18.02 -36.14 0.23
N GLY A 171 -17.95 -34.88 -0.22
CA GLY A 171 -18.92 -34.32 -1.15
C GLY A 171 -20.32 -34.12 -0.57
N SER A 172 -20.48 -34.08 0.76
CA SER A 172 -21.79 -33.96 1.44
C SER A 172 -21.75 -32.92 2.55
N CYS A 173 -22.49 -31.83 2.39
CA CYS A 173 -22.64 -30.76 3.36
C CYS A 173 -24.07 -30.76 3.94
N LEU A 174 -24.24 -31.27 5.15
CA LEU A 174 -25.53 -31.40 5.82
C LEU A 174 -25.61 -30.47 7.03
N ASP A 175 -26.68 -29.65 7.10
CA ASP A 175 -26.89 -28.67 8.17
C ASP A 175 -25.67 -27.75 8.43
N GLY A 176 -24.90 -27.47 7.37
CA GLY A 176 -23.70 -26.62 7.43
C GLY A 176 -22.45 -27.31 7.98
N LEU A 177 -22.46 -28.65 8.09
CA LEU A 177 -21.31 -29.47 8.46
C LEU A 177 -21.01 -30.53 7.40
N CYS A 178 -19.73 -30.78 7.16
CA CYS A 178 -19.32 -31.93 6.37
C CYS A 178 -19.61 -33.21 7.14
N VAL A 179 -20.27 -34.14 6.46
CA VAL A 179 -20.63 -35.45 7.02
C VAL A 179 -20.41 -36.53 5.95
N SER A 180 -19.90 -37.69 6.35
CA SER A 180 -19.85 -38.90 5.51
C SER A 180 -21.16 -39.70 5.54
N CYS A 181 -22.04 -39.43 6.50
CA CYS A 181 -23.13 -40.31 6.95
C CYS A 181 -24.27 -40.67 5.98
N MET A 182 -24.17 -40.33 4.71
CA MET A 182 -25.12 -40.69 3.64
C MET A 182 -24.40 -41.11 2.34
N ASP A 183 -23.09 -41.35 2.39
CA ASP A 183 -22.31 -41.72 1.20
C ASP A 183 -22.34 -43.23 0.89
N GLY A 184 -22.90 -44.04 1.79
CA GLY A 184 -23.04 -45.49 1.64
C GLY A 184 -21.72 -46.26 1.77
N GLU A 185 -20.66 -45.65 2.30
CA GLU A 185 -19.35 -46.26 2.55
C GLU A 185 -18.90 -46.03 3.99
N LEU A 186 -18.75 -47.09 4.81
CA LEU A 186 -18.22 -46.96 6.18
C LEU A 186 -16.81 -46.35 6.21
N ASN A 187 -16.72 -45.05 6.48
CA ASN A 187 -15.48 -44.29 6.49
C ASN A 187 -15.44 -43.24 7.62
N GLN A 188 -14.23 -42.77 7.96
CA GLN A 188 -14.00 -41.71 8.95
C GLN A 188 -14.62 -41.97 10.34
N ASP A 189 -15.49 -41.06 10.83
CA ASP A 189 -16.05 -41.07 12.18
C ASP A 189 -17.33 -41.92 12.31
N GLU A 190 -17.70 -42.64 11.26
CA GLU A 190 -18.94 -43.41 11.19
C GLU A 190 -18.91 -44.68 12.07
N THR A 191 -20.03 -44.97 12.71
CA THR A 191 -20.22 -46.20 13.51
C THR A 191 -20.92 -47.33 12.76
N ASP A 192 -21.57 -47.04 11.62
CA ASP A 192 -22.17 -47.97 10.66
C ASP A 192 -22.08 -47.37 9.24
N ILE A 193 -22.39 -48.14 8.19
CA ILE A 193 -22.26 -47.77 6.76
C ILE A 193 -22.94 -46.43 6.40
N ASP A 194 -23.92 -46.02 7.21
CA ASP A 194 -24.51 -44.69 7.29
C ASP A 194 -24.79 -44.42 8.78
N CYS A 195 -25.05 -43.17 9.21
CA CYS A 195 -25.31 -42.86 10.63
C CYS A 195 -26.49 -43.66 11.23
N GLY A 196 -26.20 -44.79 11.87
CA GLY A 196 -27.12 -45.72 12.52
C GLY A 196 -26.46 -46.54 13.62
#